data_AF-A0A965A471-F1
#
_entry.id   AF-A0A965A471-F1
#
_cell.length_a   1.000
_cell.length_b   1.000
_cell.length_c   1.000
_cell.angle_alpha   90.00
_cell.angle_beta   90.00
_cell.angle_gamma   90.00
#
_symmetry.space_group_name_H-M   'P 1'
#
loop_
_entity.id
_entity.type
_entity.pdbx_description
1 polymer ?
#
loop_
_entity_poly.entity_id
_entity_poly.type
_entity_poly.pdbx_seq_one_letter_code
_entity_poly.pdbx_strand_id
1 'polypeptide(L)'
;MSAIADFRIIETSKLNELRENAQIKIEKRLFSKKVIDNYWDFLNANTTKLKDFDWSGYTFNNLLIFLEEKKGVDLLKGKYDDIANEIVEKRQNGTFILTFEHRQKYLDKLNPENYSEKELIDFNKNFSEEDDPELAKAEMEGIKALQDSLSLLKDDTKVVLLTIS
;
A
#
# COMPACT_ATOMS: atom_id res chain seq x y z
N MET A 1 5.43 10.72 -14.85
CA MET A 1 4.95 9.33 -14.88
C MET A 1 4.00 9.19 -13.71
N SER A 2 2.81 8.65 -13.91
CA SER A 2 1.88 8.36 -12.82
C SER A 2 2.35 7.10 -12.09
N ALA A 3 2.31 7.09 -10.76
CA ALA A 3 2.54 5.88 -9.98
C ALA A 3 1.34 4.93 -10.11
N ILE A 4 1.56 3.65 -9.83
CA ILE A 4 0.53 2.62 -9.74
C ILE A 4 0.37 2.20 -8.28
N ALA A 5 -0.86 2.16 -7.78
CA ALA A 5 -1.17 1.49 -6.52
C ALA A 5 -1.63 0.06 -6.80
N ASP A 6 -0.87 -0.90 -6.28
CA ASP A 6 -1.12 -2.33 -6.43
C ASP A 6 -1.51 -2.94 -5.09
N PHE A 7 -2.72 -3.51 -5.04
CA PHE A 7 -3.27 -4.17 -3.87
C PHE A 7 -3.19 -5.69 -4.03
N ARG A 8 -2.59 -6.38 -3.07
CA ARG A 8 -2.42 -7.83 -3.11
C ARG A 8 -2.69 -8.47 -1.77
N ILE A 9 -3.29 -9.65 -1.76
CA ILE A 9 -3.38 -10.48 -0.55
C ILE A 9 -2.23 -11.48 -0.54
N ILE A 10 -1.58 -11.62 0.61
CA ILE A 10 -0.52 -12.60 0.87
C ILE A 10 -0.75 -13.29 2.23
N GLU A 11 -0.37 -14.55 2.34
CA GLU A 11 -0.29 -15.28 3.62
C GLU A 11 0.81 -14.67 4.51
N THR A 12 0.54 -14.49 5.81
CA THR A 12 1.53 -13.95 6.76
C THR A 12 2.77 -14.82 6.89
N SER A 13 2.62 -16.13 6.69
CA SER A 13 3.73 -17.09 6.65
C SER A 13 4.74 -16.81 5.53
N LYS A 14 4.35 -16.07 4.47
CA LYS A 14 5.18 -15.73 3.32
C LYS A 14 5.88 -14.37 3.42
N LEU A 15 5.61 -13.57 4.45
CA LEU A 15 6.18 -12.21 4.55
C LEU A 15 7.71 -12.20 4.70
N ASN A 16 8.27 -13.15 5.45
CA ASN A 16 9.73 -13.28 5.55
C ASN A 16 10.36 -13.69 4.21
N GLU A 17 9.75 -14.63 3.49
CA GLU A 17 10.22 -15.02 2.16
C GLU A 17 10.10 -13.86 1.16
N LEU A 18 9.04 -13.04 1.22
CA LEU A 18 8.88 -11.84 0.40
C LEU A 18 10.02 -10.85 0.66
N ARG A 19 10.34 -10.60 1.93
CA ARG A 19 11.44 -9.73 2.37
C ARG A 19 12.80 -10.19 1.87
N GLU A 20 13.05 -11.50 1.90
CA GLU A 20 14.28 -12.10 1.40
C GLU A 20 14.39 -11.97 -0.13
N ASN A 21 13.28 -12.17 -0.84
CA ASN A 21 13.23 -12.05 -2.31
C ASN A 21 13.25 -10.60 -2.80
N ALA A 22 13.01 -9.61 -1.94
CA ALA A 22 13.18 -8.19 -2.28
C ALA A 22 14.63 -7.81 -2.61
N GLN A 23 15.61 -8.59 -2.13
CA GLN A 23 17.02 -8.36 -2.37
C GLN A 23 17.41 -8.66 -3.82
N ILE A 24 17.93 -7.65 -4.53
CA ILE A 24 18.60 -7.86 -5.82
C ILE A 24 19.98 -8.48 -5.55
N LYS A 25 20.24 -9.65 -6.13
CA LYS A 25 21.51 -10.37 -5.99
C LYS A 25 22.37 -10.17 -7.23
N ILE A 26 23.67 -9.91 -7.02
CA ILE A 26 24.65 -9.76 -8.10
C ILE A 26 25.66 -10.91 -8.02
N GLU A 27 25.56 -11.85 -8.94
CA GLU A 27 26.56 -12.91 -9.11
C GLU A 27 27.67 -12.42 -10.04
N LYS A 28 28.90 -12.31 -9.52
CA LYS A 28 30.07 -12.04 -10.35
C LYS A 28 30.51 -13.32 -11.05
N ARG A 29 30.70 -13.24 -12.36
CA ARG A 29 31.29 -14.29 -13.20
C ARG A 29 32.57 -13.76 -13.82
N LEU A 30 33.43 -14.66 -14.30
CA LEU A 30 34.60 -14.26 -15.09
C LEU A 30 34.08 -13.49 -16.33
N PHE A 31 34.40 -12.19 -16.42
CA PHE A 31 33.98 -11.25 -17.47
C PHE A 31 32.51 -10.78 -17.50
N SER A 32 31.66 -11.13 -16.53
CA SER A 32 30.28 -10.62 -16.51
C SER A 32 29.70 -10.52 -15.10
N LYS A 33 28.58 -9.80 -14.98
CA LYS A 33 27.73 -9.79 -13.78
C LYS A 33 26.36 -10.31 -14.18
N LYS A 34 25.82 -11.26 -13.41
CA LYS A 34 24.42 -11.68 -13.54
C LYS A 34 23.63 -11.00 -12.42
N VAL A 35 22.64 -10.20 -12.80
CA VAL A 35 21.65 -9.65 -11.88
C VAL A 35 20.53 -10.69 -11.73
N ILE A 36 20.19 -11.02 -10.50
CA ILE A 36 19.09 -11.93 -10.17
C ILE A 36 18.10 -11.13 -9.34
N ASP A 37 16.89 -10.99 -9.88
CA ASP A 37 15.74 -10.36 -9.21
C ASP A 37 14.58 -11.35 -9.21
N ASN A 38 14.30 -11.94 -8.05
CA ASN A 38 13.22 -12.92 -7.87
C ASN A 38 11.95 -12.29 -7.27
N TYR A 39 11.98 -10.99 -6.96
CA TYR A 39 10.92 -10.36 -6.18
C TYR A 39 9.57 -10.45 -6.88
N TRP A 40 9.51 -10.07 -8.15
CA TRP A 40 8.26 -10.06 -8.91
C TRP A 40 7.71 -11.47 -9.15
N ASP A 41 8.59 -12.44 -9.41
CA ASP A 41 8.19 -13.84 -9.57
C ASP A 41 7.62 -14.41 -8.26
N PHE A 42 8.31 -14.14 -7.15
CA PHE A 42 7.83 -14.55 -5.82
C PHE A 42 6.49 -13.89 -5.49
N LEU A 43 6.38 -12.57 -5.69
CA LEU A 43 5.16 -11.81 -5.43
C LEU A 43 4.01 -12.37 -6.27
N ASN A 44 4.19 -12.55 -7.57
CA ASN A 44 3.14 -13.07 -8.45
C ASN A 44 2.74 -14.51 -8.13
N ALA A 45 3.66 -15.36 -7.69
CA ALA A 45 3.38 -16.75 -7.34
C ALA A 45 2.69 -16.93 -5.97
N ASN A 46 2.90 -16.00 -5.02
CA ASN A 46 2.47 -16.15 -3.64
C ASN A 46 1.39 -15.13 -3.23
N THR A 47 0.90 -14.31 -4.16
CA THR A 47 -0.14 -13.32 -3.88
C THR A 47 -1.33 -13.45 -4.80
N THR A 48 -2.47 -12.96 -4.33
CA THR A 48 -3.66 -12.74 -5.16
C THR A 48 -3.81 -11.24 -5.38
N LYS A 49 -3.73 -10.79 -6.63
CA LYS A 49 -3.99 -9.39 -6.99
C LYS A 49 -5.45 -9.06 -6.73
N LEU A 50 -5.70 -7.93 -6.07
CA LEU A 50 -7.03 -7.36 -5.89
C LEU A 50 -7.42 -6.50 -7.09
N LYS A 51 -8.60 -5.88 -7.03
CA LYS A 51 -9.08 -5.00 -8.09
C LYS A 51 -8.07 -3.88 -8.34
N ASP A 52 -7.80 -3.60 -9.61
CA ASP A 52 -6.96 -2.48 -10.01
C ASP A 52 -7.53 -1.16 -9.49
N PHE A 53 -6.61 -0.27 -9.07
CA PHE A 53 -6.94 1.11 -8.75
C PHE A 53 -6.74 1.96 -10.01
N ASP A 54 -7.83 2.53 -10.52
CA ASP A 54 -7.85 3.19 -11.82
C ASP A 54 -7.21 4.60 -11.82
N TRP A 55 -6.76 5.07 -10.65
CA TRP A 55 -6.12 6.38 -10.47
C TRP A 55 -4.63 6.24 -10.14
N SER A 56 -3.93 7.38 -10.10
CA SER A 56 -2.51 7.44 -9.73
C SER A 56 -2.28 6.86 -8.34
N GLY A 57 -1.28 6.01 -8.18
CA GLY A 57 -0.86 5.52 -6.86
C GLY A 57 -0.37 6.63 -5.92
N TYR A 58 0.04 7.78 -6.46
CA TYR A 58 0.40 8.94 -5.63
C TYR A 58 -0.77 9.54 -4.86
N THR A 59 -2.02 9.22 -5.22
CA THR A 59 -3.21 9.51 -4.43
C THR A 59 -3.06 9.02 -2.98
N PHE A 60 -2.37 7.89 -2.76
CA PHE A 60 -2.17 7.35 -1.41
C PHE A 60 -1.16 8.14 -0.56
N ASN A 61 -0.34 9.01 -1.14
CA ASN A 61 0.65 9.78 -0.36
C ASN A 61 -0.03 10.75 0.61
N ASN A 62 -0.94 11.59 0.11
CA ASN A 62 -1.69 12.53 0.94
C ASN A 62 -2.80 11.83 1.69
N LEU A 63 -3.50 10.88 1.03
CA LEU A 63 -4.63 10.19 1.62
C LEU A 63 -4.26 9.45 2.91
N LEU A 64 -3.15 8.72 2.94
CA LEU A 64 -2.76 7.98 4.15
C LEU A 64 -2.44 8.92 5.32
N ILE A 65 -1.87 10.09 5.04
CA ILE A 65 -1.59 11.13 6.06
C ILE A 65 -2.89 11.78 6.53
N PHE A 66 -3.80 12.11 5.60
CA PHE A 66 -5.13 12.62 5.94
C PHE A 66 -5.90 11.66 6.86
N LEU A 67 -5.87 10.36 6.56
CA LEU A 67 -6.51 9.33 7.36
C LEU A 67 -5.92 9.26 8.78
N GLU A 68 -4.59 9.32 8.92
CA GLU A 68 -3.92 9.34 10.22
C GLU A 68 -4.28 10.62 11.00
N GLU A 69 -4.02 11.79 10.43
CA GLU A 69 -4.08 13.07 11.14
C GLU A 69 -5.51 13.57 11.39
N LYS A 70 -6.42 13.40 10.44
CA LYS A 70 -7.78 13.97 10.51
C LYS A 70 -8.83 12.97 10.95
N LYS A 71 -8.60 11.67 10.70
CA LYS A 71 -9.60 10.62 10.96
C LYS A 71 -9.17 9.63 12.03
N GLY A 72 -7.93 9.71 12.51
CA GLY A 72 -7.39 8.78 13.50
C GLY A 72 -7.40 7.33 13.00
N VAL A 73 -7.12 7.17 11.70
CA VAL A 73 -6.99 5.90 10.98
C VAL A 73 -5.52 5.77 10.57
N ASP A 74 -4.70 5.20 11.47
CA ASP A 74 -3.29 4.95 11.19
C ASP A 74 -3.15 3.61 10.45
N LEU A 75 -2.90 3.69 9.14
CA LEU A 75 -2.57 2.54 8.29
C LEU A 75 -1.08 2.49 7.91
N LEU A 76 -0.33 3.50 8.36
CA LEU A 76 1.10 3.65 8.08
C LEU A 76 1.93 2.80 9.04
N LYS A 77 1.41 2.52 10.23
CA LYS A 77 2.07 1.71 11.25
C LYS A 77 1.31 0.42 11.54
N GLY A 78 2.05 -0.66 11.78
CA GLY A 78 1.50 -1.97 12.05
C GLY A 78 2.52 -3.02 12.49
N LYS A 79 2.03 -4.25 12.67
CA LYS A 79 2.80 -5.39 13.18
C LYS A 79 4.02 -5.78 12.32
N TYR A 80 4.00 -5.46 11.03
CA TYR A 80 4.98 -5.91 10.04
C TYR A 80 5.74 -4.74 9.39
N ASP A 81 5.84 -3.59 10.06
CA ASP A 81 6.51 -2.40 9.53
C ASP A 81 8.00 -2.64 9.27
N ASP A 82 8.65 -3.47 10.07
CA ASP A 82 10.05 -3.86 9.86
C ASP A 82 10.23 -4.52 8.48
N ILE A 83 9.31 -5.43 8.13
CA ILE A 83 9.29 -6.10 6.83
C ILE A 83 8.98 -5.11 5.71
N ALA A 84 7.98 -4.26 5.90
CA ALA A 84 7.59 -3.26 4.90
C ALA A 84 8.75 -2.31 4.59
N ASN A 85 9.39 -1.75 5.63
CA ASN A 85 10.51 -0.83 5.50
C ASN A 85 11.72 -1.47 4.80
N GLU A 86 12.06 -2.72 5.13
CA GLU A 86 13.13 -3.44 4.43
C GLU A 86 12.82 -3.64 2.93
N ILE A 87 11.56 -3.86 2.57
CA ILE A 87 11.14 -3.97 1.16
C ILE A 87 11.26 -2.60 0.49
N VAL A 88 10.77 -1.53 1.11
CA VAL A 88 10.89 -0.14 0.63
C VAL A 88 12.36 0.21 0.34
N GLU A 89 13.27 -0.07 1.27
CA GLU A 89 14.70 0.20 1.11
C GLU A 89 15.30 -0.56 -0.08
N LYS A 90 14.95 -1.83 -0.24
CA LYS A 90 15.50 -2.70 -1.30
C LYS A 90 14.89 -2.43 -2.68
N ARG A 91 13.62 -2.04 -2.74
CA ARG A 91 12.85 -1.88 -3.99
C ARG A 91 12.63 -0.44 -4.41
N GLN A 92 12.91 0.52 -3.53
CA GLN A 92 12.69 1.96 -3.75
C GLN A 92 11.24 2.28 -4.17
N ASN A 93 10.28 1.55 -3.60
CA ASN A 93 8.84 1.74 -3.80
C ASN A 93 8.16 2.01 -2.46
N GLY A 94 6.94 2.55 -2.47
CA GLY A 94 6.12 2.59 -1.26
C GLY A 94 5.55 1.20 -1.01
N THR A 95 5.73 0.62 0.18
CA THR A 95 5.14 -0.67 0.56
C THR A 95 4.52 -0.55 1.94
N PHE A 96 3.24 -0.89 2.06
CA PHE A 96 2.49 -0.90 3.31
C PHE A 96 1.84 -2.27 3.51
N ILE A 97 1.86 -2.78 4.75
CA ILE A 97 1.28 -4.07 5.10
C ILE A 97 0.07 -3.84 6.00
N LEU A 98 -1.12 -3.97 5.43
CA LEU A 98 -2.38 -3.79 6.14
C LEU A 98 -2.82 -5.11 6.78
N THR A 99 -3.01 -5.07 8.10
CA THR A 99 -3.25 -6.25 8.92
C THR A 99 -4.71 -6.43 9.29
N PHE A 100 -5.06 -7.61 9.81
CA PHE A 100 -6.38 -7.83 10.39
C PHE A 100 -6.63 -6.95 11.62
N GLU A 101 -5.58 -6.57 12.36
CA GLU A 101 -5.69 -5.56 13.43
C GLU A 101 -6.12 -4.19 12.87
N HIS A 102 -5.59 -3.75 11.73
CA HIS A 102 -6.06 -2.52 11.08
C HIS A 102 -7.53 -2.63 10.68
N ARG A 103 -7.94 -3.79 10.14
CA ARG A 103 -9.34 -4.05 9.83
C ARG A 103 -10.21 -3.91 11.08
N GLN A 104 -9.85 -4.55 12.20
CA GLN A 104 -10.64 -4.49 13.43
C GLN A 104 -10.77 -3.06 13.98
N LYS A 105 -9.72 -2.24 13.86
CA LYS A 105 -9.72 -0.87 14.38
C LYS A 105 -10.40 0.14 13.46
N TYR A 106 -10.30 -0.04 12.14
CA TYR A 106 -10.52 1.05 11.18
C TYR A 106 -11.52 0.73 10.06
N LEU A 107 -11.97 -0.51 9.88
CA LEU A 107 -12.89 -0.86 8.77
C LEU A 107 -14.16 0.00 8.76
N ASP A 108 -14.78 0.20 9.93
CA ASP A 108 -16.00 1.01 10.05
C ASP A 108 -15.73 2.52 9.85
N LYS A 109 -14.50 2.97 10.17
CA LYS A 109 -14.10 4.37 9.98
C LYS A 109 -13.86 4.70 8.51
N LEU A 110 -13.42 3.72 7.72
CA LEU A 110 -13.17 3.82 6.28
C LEU A 110 -14.45 3.76 5.42
N ASN A 111 -15.65 3.87 6.02
CA ASN A 111 -16.89 4.02 5.23
C ASN A 111 -16.84 5.33 4.42
N PRO A 112 -16.90 5.29 3.07
CA PRO A 112 -16.86 6.48 2.21
C PRO A 112 -17.89 7.56 2.56
N GLU A 113 -19.01 7.19 3.18
CA GLU A 113 -20.03 8.15 3.65
C GLU A 113 -19.54 9.07 4.79
N ASN A 114 -18.47 8.68 5.49
CA ASN A 114 -17.83 9.51 6.54
C ASN A 114 -16.92 10.61 5.96
N TYR A 115 -16.85 10.71 4.63
CA TYR A 115 -15.92 11.56 3.92
C TYR A 115 -16.62 12.47 2.92
N SER A 116 -15.99 13.60 2.62
CA SER A 116 -16.47 14.50 1.57
C SER A 116 -15.34 15.02 0.69
N GLU A 117 -15.61 15.27 -0.58
CA GLU A 117 -14.61 15.86 -1.48
C GLU A 117 -14.08 17.19 -0.93
N LYS A 118 -14.95 17.99 -0.30
CA LYS A 118 -14.57 19.29 0.26
C LYS A 118 -13.47 19.17 1.32
N GLU A 119 -13.58 18.22 2.25
CA GLU A 119 -12.56 18.07 3.30
C GLU A 119 -11.22 17.56 2.75
N LEU A 120 -11.26 16.75 1.70
CA LEU A 120 -10.07 16.25 1.01
C LEU A 120 -9.37 17.38 0.25
N ILE A 121 -10.12 18.19 -0.50
CA ILE A 121 -9.60 19.41 -1.16
C ILE A 121 -9.00 20.36 -0.12
N ASP A 122 -9.72 20.64 0.97
CA ASP A 122 -9.25 21.54 2.02
C ASP A 122 -7.98 20.99 2.68
N PHE A 123 -7.85 19.68 2.87
CA PHE A 123 -6.63 19.06 3.39
C PHE A 123 -5.47 19.17 2.40
N ASN A 124 -5.65 18.73 1.15
CA ASN A 124 -4.61 18.75 0.12
C ASN A 124 -4.08 20.14 -0.15
N LYS A 125 -4.97 21.15 -0.16
CA LYS A 125 -4.57 22.55 -0.31
C LYS A 125 -3.63 23.00 0.80
N ASN A 126 -3.89 22.57 2.04
CA ASN A 126 -3.06 22.94 3.19
C ASN A 126 -1.77 22.12 3.29
N PHE A 127 -1.79 20.88 2.83
CA PHE A 127 -0.68 19.94 2.97
C PHE A 127 0.32 20.00 1.82
N SER A 128 -0.16 20.09 0.58
CA SER A 128 0.65 20.03 -0.64
C SER A 128 0.36 21.14 -1.66
N GLU A 129 -0.38 22.19 -1.27
CA GLU A 129 -0.81 23.28 -2.15
C GLU A 129 -1.64 22.82 -3.36
N GLU A 130 -2.25 21.63 -3.28
CA GLU A 130 -3.01 21.02 -4.36
C GLU A 130 -4.51 21.08 -4.04
N ASP A 131 -5.29 21.80 -4.84
CA ASP A 131 -6.74 21.93 -4.66
C ASP A 131 -7.54 21.34 -5.82
N ASP A 132 -6.93 20.40 -6.56
CA ASP A 132 -7.56 19.70 -7.69
C ASP A 132 -8.73 18.81 -7.22
N PRO A 133 -9.97 19.09 -7.64
CA PRO A 133 -11.12 18.23 -7.33
C PRO A 133 -10.99 16.80 -7.87
N GLU A 134 -10.23 16.57 -8.94
CA GLU A 134 -10.00 15.21 -9.46
C GLU A 134 -9.13 14.38 -8.51
N LEU A 135 -8.17 15.00 -7.81
CA LEU A 135 -7.41 14.32 -6.75
C LEU A 135 -8.34 13.89 -5.62
N ALA A 136 -9.23 14.78 -5.17
CA ALA A 136 -10.18 14.45 -4.10
C ALA A 136 -11.13 13.30 -4.50
N LYS A 137 -11.57 13.22 -5.76
CA LYS A 137 -12.34 12.08 -6.27
C LYS A 137 -11.50 10.79 -6.28
N ALA A 138 -10.26 10.86 -6.71
CA ALA A 138 -9.33 9.73 -6.67
C ALA A 138 -9.14 9.23 -5.22
N GLU A 139 -9.03 10.15 -4.25
CA GLU A 139 -8.90 9.82 -2.84
C GLU A 139 -10.15 9.17 -2.26
N MET A 140 -11.35 9.61 -2.66
CA MET A 140 -12.61 8.93 -2.30
C MET A 140 -12.65 7.48 -2.80
N GLU A 141 -12.23 7.23 -4.04
CA GLU A 141 -12.07 5.87 -4.56
C GLU A 141 -10.94 5.11 -3.83
N GLY A 142 -9.88 5.81 -3.39
CA GLY A 142 -8.79 5.25 -2.59
C GLY A 142 -9.27 4.78 -1.20
N ILE A 143 -10.12 5.56 -0.54
CA ILE A 143 -10.76 5.18 0.74
C ILE A 143 -11.58 3.90 0.55
N LYS A 144 -12.38 3.85 -0.51
CA LYS A 144 -13.16 2.67 -0.86
C LYS A 144 -12.27 1.46 -1.16
N ALA A 145 -11.18 1.64 -1.91
CA ALA A 145 -10.22 0.56 -2.19
C ALA A 145 -9.57 0.02 -0.90
N LEU A 146 -9.23 0.90 0.06
CA LEU A 146 -8.72 0.51 1.37
C LEU A 146 -9.77 -0.26 2.18
N GLN A 147 -11.01 0.23 2.21
CA GLN A 147 -12.13 -0.42 2.90
C GLN A 147 -12.40 -1.81 2.33
N ASP A 148 -12.55 -1.91 1.01
CA ASP A 148 -12.80 -3.15 0.29
C ASP A 148 -11.69 -4.15 0.55
N SER A 149 -10.42 -3.72 0.44
CA SER A 149 -9.25 -4.58 0.68
C SER A 149 -9.18 -5.08 2.11
N LEU A 150 -9.38 -4.21 3.11
CA LEU A 150 -9.39 -4.61 4.52
C LEU A 150 -10.56 -5.55 4.84
N SER A 151 -11.72 -5.38 4.20
CA SER A 151 -12.91 -6.21 4.44
C SER A 151 -12.66 -7.70 4.14
N LEU A 152 -11.69 -8.00 3.28
CA LEU A 152 -11.29 -9.36 2.87
C LEU A 152 -10.52 -10.11 3.96
N LEU A 153 -9.87 -9.42 4.89
CA LEU A 153 -9.13 -10.05 5.98
C LEU A 153 -10.11 -10.63 7.00
N LYS A 154 -10.05 -11.95 7.26
CA LYS A 154 -10.95 -12.63 8.21
C LYS A 154 -10.27 -12.99 9.53
N ASP A 155 -8.95 -13.08 9.51
CA ASP A 155 -8.07 -13.41 10.62
C ASP A 155 -6.64 -12.95 10.31
N ASP A 156 -5.69 -13.25 11.20
CA ASP A 156 -4.26 -12.90 11.07
C ASP A 156 -3.46 -13.82 10.12
N THR A 157 -4.10 -14.76 9.39
CA THR A 157 -3.38 -15.63 8.44
C THR A 157 -2.99 -14.89 7.17
N LYS A 158 -3.66 -13.78 6.85
CA LYS A 158 -3.45 -12.98 5.64
C LYS A 158 -3.29 -11.51 5.95
N VAL A 159 -2.60 -10.81 5.05
CA VAL A 159 -2.48 -9.35 5.04
C VAL A 159 -2.69 -8.82 3.63
N VAL A 160 -3.01 -7.53 3.53
CA VAL A 160 -3.01 -6.81 2.26
C VAL A 160 -1.69 -6.06 2.12
N LEU A 161 -1.01 -6.26 1.00
CA LEU A 161 0.11 -5.44 0.55
C LEU A 161 -0.43 -4.32 -0.32
N LEU A 162 -0.14 -3.08 0.04
CA LEU A 162 -0.30 -1.90 -0.82
C LEU A 162 1.09 -1.49 -1.29
N THR A 163 1.34 -1.59 -2.59
CA THR A 163 2.59 -1.12 -3.21
C THR A 163 2.32 0.10 -4.09
N ILE A 164 3.15 1.14 -3.97
CA ILE A 164 3.11 2.35 -4.80
C ILE A 164 4.44 2.41 -5.58
N SER A 165 4.39 2.27 -6.91
CA SER A 165 5.56 2.19 -7.78
C SER A 165 5.41 2.94 -9.10
#